data_AF-A0A9Q8SL22-F1
#
_entry.id   AF-A0A9Q8SL22-F1
#
_cell.length_a   1.000
_cell.length_b   1.000
_cell.length_c   1.000
_cell.angle_alpha   90.00
_cell.angle_beta   90.00
_cell.angle_gamma   90.00
#
_symmetry.space_group_name_H-M   'P 1'
#
loop_
_entity.id
_entity.type
_entity.pdbx_description
1 polymer ?
#
loop_
_entity_poly.entity_id
_entity_poly.type
_entity_poly.pdbx_seq_one_letter_code
_entity_poly.pdbx_strand_id
1 'polypeptide(L)'
;MMLGYTYRVAASLVRHLVPNMLELEDEPLMSTIVLDYGMSSVGALILILDNEATIFAGREQYGFPKVFGKADIQTTNGTRLVLANAQRPAERTLFECEFIPDHRIPSLRAADKWRPNLRSIPQPCVGTSPAIQELIPTIMDWKFREIWAGHGQITFPRRSAFDPWCGLDILQYEGSFLARSLTGELRCRGESSKV
;
A
#
# COMPACT_ATOMS: atom_id res chain seq x y z
N MET A 1 -10.00 10.11 -3.89
CA MET A 1 -8.73 10.87 -4.09
C MET A 1 -7.52 9.97 -3.76
N MET A 2 -6.30 10.24 -4.26
CA MET A 2 -5.11 9.42 -3.96
C MET A 2 -3.92 10.28 -3.53
N LEU A 3 -3.27 9.92 -2.42
CA LEU A 3 -1.96 10.43 -2.02
C LEU A 3 -0.95 9.29 -2.06
N GLY A 4 0.21 9.52 -2.67
CA GLY A 4 1.30 8.56 -2.70
C GLY A 4 2.58 9.17 -2.14
N TYR A 5 3.32 8.38 -1.37
CA TYR A 5 4.61 8.72 -0.79
C TYR A 5 5.59 7.59 -1.09
N THR A 6 6.79 7.94 -1.54
CA THR A 6 7.88 7.00 -1.79
C THR A 6 9.10 7.40 -0.97
N TYR A 7 9.71 6.42 -0.32
CA TYR A 7 10.84 6.64 0.58
C TYR A 7 11.66 5.35 0.74
N ARG A 8 12.92 5.48 1.14
CA ARG A 8 13.82 4.36 1.43
C ARG A 8 13.88 4.05 2.91
N VAL A 9 14.02 2.76 3.21
CA VAL A 9 14.20 2.21 4.55
C VAL A 9 15.36 1.22 4.53
N ALA A 10 15.89 0.84 5.69
CA ALA A 10 16.89 -0.25 5.74
C ALA A 10 16.23 -1.62 5.52
N ALA A 11 16.84 -2.48 4.70
CA ALA A 11 16.33 -3.83 4.43
C ALA A 11 16.14 -4.66 5.69
N SER A 12 17.00 -4.49 6.70
CA SER A 12 16.91 -5.16 8.00
C SER A 12 15.57 -4.94 8.71
N LEU A 13 14.91 -3.80 8.46
CA LEU A 13 13.61 -3.48 9.07
C LEU A 13 12.42 -4.15 8.37
N VAL A 14 12.57 -4.56 7.10
CA VAL A 14 11.45 -5.09 6.29
C VAL A 14 11.68 -6.48 5.74
N ARG A 15 12.90 -7.03 5.83
CA ARG A 15 13.26 -8.34 5.26
C ARG A 15 12.38 -9.47 5.79
N HIS A 16 12.00 -9.42 7.06
CA HIS A 16 11.12 -10.40 7.69
C HIS A 16 9.67 -10.35 7.20
N LEU A 17 9.28 -9.29 6.49
CA LEU A 17 7.94 -9.12 5.89
C LEU A 17 7.87 -9.58 4.44
N VAL A 18 9.03 -9.82 3.81
CA VAL A 18 9.13 -10.16 2.39
C VAL A 18 9.48 -11.63 2.25
N PRO A 19 8.72 -12.40 1.45
CA PRO A 19 9.00 -13.81 1.22
C PRO A 19 10.43 -14.05 0.71
N ASN A 20 11.11 -15.08 1.22
CA ASN A 20 12.53 -15.35 0.95
C ASN A 20 12.87 -15.61 -0.53
N MET A 21 11.89 -15.95 -1.38
CA MET A 21 12.09 -16.10 -2.82
C MET A 21 12.14 -14.77 -3.58
N LEU A 22 11.82 -13.65 -2.92
CA LEU A 22 11.91 -12.32 -3.52
C LEU A 22 13.22 -11.65 -3.08
N GLU A 23 13.88 -11.01 -4.02
CA GLU A 23 15.08 -10.23 -3.77
C GLU A 23 14.72 -8.85 -3.22
N LEU A 24 15.51 -8.37 -2.27
CA LEU A 24 15.43 -7.02 -1.72
C LEU A 24 16.79 -6.35 -1.85
N GLU A 25 16.78 -5.10 -2.29
CA GLU A 25 17.92 -4.18 -2.20
C GLU A 25 18.27 -3.90 -0.72
N ASP A 26 19.46 -3.34 -0.45
CA ASP A 26 19.88 -2.97 0.91
C ASP A 26 19.06 -1.80 1.48
N GLU A 27 18.66 -0.86 0.61
CA GLU A 27 17.80 0.28 0.92
C GLU A 27 16.54 0.24 0.05
N PRO A 28 15.60 -0.69 0.29
CA PRO A 28 14.46 -0.90 -0.58
C PRO A 28 13.54 0.31 -0.61
N LEU A 29 12.99 0.57 -1.80
CA LEU A 29 11.97 1.60 -2.00
C LEU A 29 10.62 1.14 -1.45
N MET A 30 10.12 1.85 -0.44
CA MET A 30 8.80 1.69 0.14
C MET A 30 7.82 2.70 -0.46
N SER A 31 6.55 2.30 -0.58
CA SER A 31 5.46 3.17 -1.02
C SER A 31 4.29 3.08 -0.06
N THR A 32 3.84 4.23 0.45
CA THR A 32 2.55 4.34 1.15
C THR A 32 1.57 5.09 0.26
N ILE A 33 0.41 4.48 0.02
CA ILE A 33 -0.67 5.08 -0.76
C ILE A 33 -1.90 5.15 0.12
N VAL A 34 -2.45 6.36 0.27
CA VAL A 34 -3.78 6.56 0.84
C VAL A 34 -4.74 6.80 -0.29
N LEU A 35 -5.79 5.99 -0.35
CA LEU A 35 -6.75 6.01 -1.43
C LEU A 35 -8.16 6.10 -0.86
N ASP A 36 -8.83 7.21 -1.18
CA ASP A 36 -10.26 7.35 -1.04
C ASP A 36 -10.90 6.83 -2.33
N TYR A 37 -11.23 5.53 -2.30
CA TYR A 37 -11.86 4.77 -3.39
C TYR A 37 -12.44 3.46 -2.83
N GLY A 38 -13.55 2.98 -3.39
CA GLY A 38 -14.19 1.72 -2.97
C GLY A 38 -13.42 0.44 -3.32
N MET A 39 -12.17 0.52 -3.79
CA MET A 39 -11.32 -0.62 -4.14
C MET A 39 -9.85 -0.39 -3.72
N SER A 40 -9.08 -1.47 -3.56
CA SER A 40 -7.68 -1.44 -3.13
C SER A 40 -6.68 -1.31 -4.28
N SER A 41 -5.47 -0.80 -3.98
CA SER A 41 -4.28 -0.91 -4.84
C SER A 41 -3.67 -2.32 -4.83
N VAL A 42 -2.65 -2.56 -5.69
CA VAL A 42 -2.00 -3.87 -5.87
C VAL A 42 -0.54 -3.88 -5.40
N GLY A 43 -0.05 -5.05 -4.98
CA GLY A 43 1.34 -5.28 -4.59
C GLY A 43 1.72 -4.44 -3.37
N ALA A 44 1.28 -4.91 -2.21
CA ALA A 44 1.44 -4.22 -0.94
C ALA A 44 1.86 -5.22 0.15
N LEU A 45 2.63 -4.75 1.15
CA LEU A 45 2.86 -5.51 2.37
C LEU A 45 1.58 -5.61 3.21
N ILE A 46 0.75 -4.56 3.18
CA ILE A 46 -0.56 -4.53 3.81
C ILE A 46 -1.48 -3.52 3.12
N LEU A 47 -2.78 -3.79 3.14
CA LEU A 47 -3.82 -2.87 2.70
C LEU A 47 -4.86 -2.71 3.82
N ILE A 48 -5.12 -1.47 4.22
CA ILE A 48 -6.09 -1.14 5.27
C ILE A 48 -7.37 -0.65 4.60
N LEU A 49 -8.49 -1.32 4.87
CA LEU A 49 -9.80 -0.99 4.30
C LEU A 49 -10.88 -1.06 5.38
N ASP A 50 -11.99 -0.36 5.16
CA ASP A 50 -13.20 -0.38 5.99
C ASP A 50 -14.35 -1.17 5.36
N ASN A 51 -14.13 -1.81 4.21
CA ASN A 51 -15.13 -2.59 3.49
C ASN A 51 -14.83 -4.10 3.52
N GLU A 52 -15.67 -4.83 4.25
CA GLU A 52 -15.57 -6.28 4.45
C GLU A 52 -15.55 -7.09 3.15
N ALA A 53 -16.48 -6.83 2.24
CA ALA A 53 -16.60 -7.57 0.99
C ALA A 53 -15.31 -7.44 0.14
N THR A 54 -14.73 -6.24 0.09
CA THR A 54 -13.48 -6.00 -0.65
C THR A 54 -12.28 -6.67 0.02
N ILE A 55 -12.30 -6.81 1.35
CA ILE A 55 -11.27 -7.49 2.13
C ILE A 55 -11.30 -8.98 1.79
N PHE A 56 -12.44 -9.64 1.94
CA PHE A 56 -12.55 -11.08 1.70
C PHE A 56 -12.29 -11.43 0.23
N ALA A 57 -12.97 -10.78 -0.72
CA ALA A 57 -12.75 -11.04 -2.14
C ALA A 57 -11.28 -10.81 -2.54
N GLY A 58 -10.67 -9.73 -2.06
CA GLY A 58 -9.26 -9.43 -2.37
C GLY A 58 -8.27 -10.46 -1.83
N ARG A 59 -8.52 -10.97 -0.61
CA ARG A 59 -7.68 -12.00 0.03
C ARG A 59 -7.84 -13.35 -0.65
N GLU A 60 -9.08 -13.77 -0.89
CA GLU A 60 -9.40 -15.09 -1.41
C GLU A 60 -9.11 -15.22 -2.90
N GLN A 61 -9.46 -14.21 -3.71
CA GLN A 61 -9.29 -14.29 -5.16
C GLN A 61 -7.86 -13.97 -5.58
N TYR A 62 -7.21 -12.99 -4.94
CA TYR A 62 -5.97 -12.40 -5.43
C TYR A 62 -4.81 -12.40 -4.42
N GLY A 63 -5.01 -12.88 -3.19
CA GLY A 63 -3.96 -12.92 -2.18
C GLY A 63 -3.55 -11.54 -1.63
N PHE A 64 -4.37 -10.51 -1.79
CA PHE A 64 -4.05 -9.19 -1.22
C PHE A 64 -4.04 -9.26 0.32
N PRO A 65 -3.00 -8.75 1.00
CA PRO A 65 -2.93 -8.75 2.47
C PRO A 65 -3.80 -7.63 3.06
N LYS A 66 -5.11 -7.75 2.88
CA LYS A 66 -6.10 -6.78 3.36
C LYS A 66 -6.48 -7.03 4.81
N VAL A 67 -6.62 -5.95 5.57
CA VAL A 67 -7.08 -5.95 6.97
C VAL A 67 -8.11 -4.84 7.19
N PHE A 68 -8.91 -5.00 8.25
CA PHE A 68 -9.81 -3.95 8.71
C PHE A 68 -9.05 -2.80 9.37
N GLY A 69 -9.46 -1.59 9.01
CA GLY A 69 -9.08 -0.32 9.65
C GLY A 69 -9.73 0.83 8.91
N LYS A 70 -9.37 2.06 9.26
CA LYS A 70 -9.90 3.26 8.61
C LYS A 70 -8.76 4.04 7.98
N ALA A 71 -8.92 4.47 6.74
CA ALA A 71 -8.03 5.42 6.09
C ALA A 71 -8.84 6.63 5.65
N ASP A 72 -8.27 7.82 5.78
CA ASP A 72 -8.99 9.07 5.53
C ASP A 72 -8.06 10.07 4.83
N ILE A 73 -8.62 10.88 3.94
CA ILE A 73 -7.93 12.00 3.30
C ILE A 73 -8.79 13.25 3.47
N GLN A 74 -8.21 14.29 4.06
CA GLN A 74 -8.88 15.53 4.40
C GLN A 74 -8.25 16.70 3.65
N THR A 75 -9.08 17.58 3.11
CA THR A 75 -8.66 18.87 2.58
C THR A 75 -9.05 19.96 3.56
N THR A 76 -8.11 20.83 3.92
CA THR A 76 -8.36 21.91 4.88
C THR A 76 -8.78 23.18 4.16
N ASN A 77 -9.98 23.67 4.44
CA ASN A 77 -10.52 24.91 3.86
C ASN A 77 -9.58 26.09 4.10
N GLY A 78 -9.39 26.93 3.06
CA GLY A 78 -8.54 28.12 3.14
C GLY A 78 -7.03 27.83 3.08
N THR A 79 -6.62 26.57 2.95
CA THR A 79 -5.21 26.19 2.77
C THR A 79 -5.04 25.23 1.60
N ARG A 80 -3.80 25.06 1.11
CA ARG A 80 -3.47 24.01 0.13
C ARG A 80 -3.18 22.66 0.78
N LEU A 81 -3.16 22.59 2.11
CA LEU A 81 -2.75 21.41 2.86
C LEU A 81 -3.78 20.28 2.70
N VAL A 82 -3.27 19.11 2.34
CA VAL A 82 -4.01 17.85 2.32
C VAL A 82 -3.41 16.94 3.38
N LEU A 83 -4.27 16.47 4.28
CA LEU A 83 -3.90 15.55 5.35
C LEU A 83 -4.40 14.17 5.01
N ALA A 84 -3.67 13.13 5.42
CA ALA A 84 -4.17 11.77 5.37
C ALA A 84 -3.65 10.94 6.53
N ASN A 85 -4.38 9.90 6.90
CA ASN A 85 -3.95 8.98 7.95
C ASN A 85 -4.58 7.60 7.75
N ALA A 86 -4.05 6.61 8.47
CA ALA A 86 -4.74 5.34 8.67
C ALA A 86 -4.70 4.91 10.13
N GLN A 87 -5.76 4.24 10.58
CA GLN A 87 -5.95 3.76 11.94
C GLN A 87 -6.27 2.27 11.96
N ARG A 88 -5.59 1.53 12.84
CA ARG A 88 -5.85 0.12 13.13
C ARG A 88 -5.32 -0.31 14.51
N PRO A 89 -6.16 -0.90 15.39
CA PRO A 89 -7.63 -0.82 15.35
C PRO A 89 -8.11 0.64 15.35
N ALA A 90 -9.43 0.87 15.35
CA ALA A 90 -9.99 2.22 15.45
C ALA A 90 -9.31 3.02 16.58
N GLU A 91 -9.12 4.32 16.37
CA GLU A 91 -8.46 5.26 17.29
C GLU A 91 -6.94 5.04 17.50
N ARG A 92 -6.35 4.03 16.86
CA ARG A 92 -4.90 3.81 16.88
C ARG A 92 -4.29 4.18 15.54
N THR A 93 -3.79 5.41 15.43
CA THR A 93 -3.08 5.90 14.24
C THR A 93 -1.81 5.10 13.97
N LEU A 94 -1.71 4.59 12.75
CA LEU A 94 -0.56 3.85 12.23
C LEU A 94 0.44 4.78 11.52
N PHE A 95 -0.08 5.73 10.74
CA PHE A 95 0.72 6.77 10.09
C PHE A 95 -0.13 8.02 9.87
N GLU A 96 0.57 9.14 9.74
CA GLU A 96 0.02 10.44 9.37
C GLU A 96 0.79 10.98 8.18
N CYS A 97 0.09 11.69 7.31
CA CYS A 97 0.61 12.22 6.08
C CYS A 97 0.17 13.66 5.89
N GLU A 98 1.10 14.48 5.42
CA GLU A 98 0.87 15.87 5.03
C GLU A 98 1.33 16.05 3.60
N PHE A 99 0.56 16.79 2.80
CA PHE A 99 0.93 17.13 1.44
C PHE A 99 0.49 18.54 1.08
N ILE A 100 1.41 19.30 0.51
CA ILE A 100 1.15 20.62 -0.06
C ILE A 100 1.40 20.49 -1.58
N PRO A 101 0.34 20.50 -2.41
CA PRO A 101 0.49 20.49 -3.87
C PRO A 101 1.24 21.74 -4.28
N ASP A 102 2.16 21.63 -5.23
CA ASP A 102 2.92 22.74 -5.78
C ASP A 102 2.51 23.03 -7.23
N HIS A 103 2.80 22.10 -8.14
CA HIS A 103 2.50 22.22 -9.57
C HIS A 103 1.92 20.93 -10.15
N ARG A 104 1.18 21.06 -11.25
CA ARG A 104 0.62 19.92 -11.97
C ARG A 104 1.70 19.23 -12.79
N ILE A 105 1.61 17.90 -12.84
CA ILE A 105 2.45 17.07 -13.69
C ILE A 105 1.59 16.28 -14.68
N PRO A 106 2.08 16.02 -15.90
CA PRO A 106 1.27 15.40 -16.95
C PRO A 106 1.04 13.90 -16.73
N SER A 107 1.97 13.22 -16.05
CA SER A 107 1.88 11.79 -15.77
C SER A 107 2.80 11.41 -14.61
N LEU A 108 2.49 10.29 -13.94
CA LEU A 108 3.43 9.62 -13.04
C LEU A 108 4.30 8.66 -13.86
N ARG A 109 5.61 8.70 -13.65
CA ARG A 109 6.53 7.71 -14.21
C ARG A 109 6.42 6.40 -13.42
N ALA A 110 5.33 5.66 -13.57
CA ALA A 110 5.24 4.30 -13.08
C ALA A 110 5.50 3.36 -14.27
N ALA A 111 6.45 2.44 -14.13
CA ALA A 111 6.58 1.33 -15.07
C ALA A 111 5.41 0.36 -14.84
N ASP A 112 4.78 -0.10 -15.92
CA ASP A 112 3.79 -1.19 -15.88
C ASP A 112 4.46 -2.47 -15.39
N LYS A 113 4.48 -2.65 -14.07
CA LYS A 113 5.07 -3.82 -13.42
C LYS A 113 3.96 -4.64 -12.79
N TRP A 114 3.84 -5.88 -13.25
CA TRP A 114 3.08 -6.92 -12.56
C TRP A 114 3.64 -7.09 -11.15
N ARG A 115 2.76 -7.03 -10.15
CA ARG A 115 3.13 -7.15 -8.74
C ARG A 115 2.61 -8.48 -8.19
N PRO A 116 3.48 -9.33 -7.64
CA PRO A 116 3.04 -10.57 -7.04
C PRO A 116 2.38 -10.30 -5.69
N ASN A 117 1.31 -11.04 -5.39
CA ASN A 117 0.69 -11.10 -4.07
C ASN A 117 0.74 -12.54 -3.58
N LEU A 118 1.10 -12.75 -2.31
CA LEU A 118 1.16 -14.08 -1.73
C LEU A 118 -0.23 -14.49 -1.24
N ARG A 119 -0.89 -15.41 -1.95
CA ARG A 119 -2.11 -16.05 -1.46
C ARG A 119 -1.71 -17.24 -0.60
N SER A 120 -2.02 -17.17 0.70
CA SER A 120 -1.79 -18.25 1.64
C SER A 120 -3.09 -18.62 2.35
N ILE A 121 -3.49 -19.89 2.25
CA ILE A 121 -4.68 -20.44 2.92
C ILE A 121 -4.21 -21.57 3.84
N PRO A 122 -4.38 -21.44 5.17
CA PRO A 122 -3.91 -22.44 6.13
C PRO A 122 -4.72 -23.73 6.02
N GLN A 123 -4.13 -24.82 6.53
CA GLN A 123 -4.89 -26.03 6.82
C GLN A 123 -5.52 -25.94 8.22
N PRO A 124 -6.63 -26.65 8.48
CA PRO A 124 -7.20 -26.76 9.83
C PRO A 124 -6.24 -27.40 10.85
N CYS A 125 -5.31 -28.23 10.37
CA CYS A 125 -4.33 -28.91 11.20
C CYS A 125 -3.20 -27.96 11.57
N VAL A 126 -3.04 -27.68 12.86
CA VAL A 126 -1.95 -26.84 13.37
C VAL A 126 -0.61 -27.49 13.05
N GLY A 127 0.34 -26.69 12.55
CA GLY A 127 1.71 -27.13 12.27
C GLY A 127 1.93 -27.78 10.90
N THR A 128 0.90 -27.93 10.07
CA THR A 128 1.06 -28.37 8.68
C THR A 128 1.25 -27.17 7.74
N SER A 129 1.88 -27.44 6.59
CA SER A 129 2.02 -26.43 5.54
C SER A 129 0.65 -25.93 5.05
N PRO A 130 0.55 -24.67 4.59
CA PRO A 130 -0.68 -24.13 4.04
C PRO A 130 -1.25 -25.01 2.91
N ALA A 131 -2.58 -25.10 2.83
CA ALA A 131 -3.27 -25.81 1.75
C ALA A 131 -3.03 -25.14 0.39
N ILE A 132 -2.94 -23.81 0.40
CA ILE A 132 -2.60 -22.99 -0.77
C ILE A 132 -1.47 -22.05 -0.35
N GLN A 133 -0.43 -22.00 -1.19
CA GLN A 133 0.66 -21.04 -1.09
C GLN A 133 1.16 -20.74 -2.51
N GLU A 134 0.84 -19.55 -3.01
CA GLU A 134 1.19 -19.18 -4.39
C GLU A 134 1.32 -17.66 -4.57
N LEU A 135 2.08 -17.26 -5.58
CA LEU A 135 2.17 -15.88 -6.04
C LEU A 135 1.15 -15.63 -7.15
N ILE A 136 0.30 -14.63 -6.93
CA ILE A 136 -0.69 -14.17 -7.88
C ILE A 136 -0.23 -12.82 -8.47
N PRO A 137 0.19 -12.77 -9.74
CA PRO A 137 0.61 -11.54 -10.38
C PRO A 137 -0.61 -10.70 -10.75
N THR A 138 -0.67 -9.49 -10.19
CA THR A 138 -1.71 -8.50 -10.51
C THR A 138 -1.11 -7.19 -10.97
N ILE A 139 -1.88 -6.43 -11.75
CA ILE A 139 -1.55 -5.06 -12.12
C ILE A 139 -2.81 -4.20 -11.96
N MET A 140 -2.62 -2.97 -11.50
CA MET A 140 -3.66 -1.97 -11.44
C MET A 140 -3.35 -0.89 -12.46
N ASP A 141 -4.20 -0.78 -13.46
CA ASP A 141 -4.09 0.21 -14.51
C ASP A 141 -4.81 1.49 -14.06
N TRP A 142 -4.04 2.49 -13.64
CA TRP A 142 -4.58 3.74 -13.13
C TRP A 142 -4.65 4.80 -14.22
N LYS A 143 -5.84 5.35 -14.44
CA LYS A 143 -6.06 6.53 -15.26
C LYS A 143 -6.25 7.73 -14.34
N PHE A 144 -5.31 8.66 -14.41
CA PHE A 144 -5.34 9.89 -13.62
C PHE A 144 -5.78 11.06 -14.50
N ARG A 145 -6.77 11.83 -14.05
CA ARG A 145 -7.18 13.06 -14.74
C ARG A 145 -6.36 14.27 -14.29
N GLU A 146 -5.96 14.28 -13.02
CA GLU A 146 -5.24 15.40 -12.43
C GLU A 146 -4.21 14.87 -11.43
N ILE A 147 -2.95 15.27 -11.62
CA ILE A 147 -1.81 14.87 -10.79
C ILE A 147 -1.03 16.11 -10.39
N TRP A 148 -0.66 16.19 -9.12
CA TRP A 148 0.13 17.25 -8.55
C TRP A 148 1.40 16.66 -7.92
N ALA A 149 2.54 17.23 -8.28
CA ALA A 149 3.76 17.12 -7.49
C ALA A 149 3.72 18.17 -6.38
N GLY A 150 4.44 17.92 -5.30
CA GLY A 150 4.45 18.83 -4.15
C GLY A 150 5.33 18.32 -3.04
N HIS A 151 5.25 19.03 -1.91
CA HIS A 151 5.97 18.66 -0.70
C HIS A 151 5.08 17.77 0.15
N GLY A 152 5.54 16.56 0.41
CA GLY A 152 4.82 15.58 1.20
C GLY A 152 5.70 14.98 2.29
N GLN A 153 5.09 14.73 3.44
CA GLN A 153 5.73 14.09 4.57
C GLN A 153 4.83 12.96 5.08
N ILE A 154 5.45 11.85 5.44
CA ILE A 154 4.80 10.75 6.16
C ILE A 154 5.53 10.51 7.47
N THR A 155 4.76 10.32 8.54
CA THR A 155 5.23 10.09 9.90
C THR A 155 4.60 8.82 10.45
N PHE A 156 5.41 7.98 11.09
CA PHE A 156 4.95 6.78 11.79
C PHE A 156 5.06 7.00 13.30
N PRO A 157 3.97 7.38 13.99
CA PRO A 157 4.04 7.83 15.38
C PRO A 157 4.32 6.71 16.39
N ARG A 158 4.27 5.43 15.97
CA ARG A 158 4.28 4.29 16.90
C ARG A 158 5.00 3.08 16.32
N ARG A 159 5.77 2.40 17.16
CA ARG A 159 6.25 1.03 16.90
C ARG A 159 5.22 0.01 17.42
N SER A 160 4.92 -1.02 16.63
CA SER A 160 3.92 -2.04 16.98
C SER A 160 4.46 -3.42 16.62
N ALA A 161 4.47 -4.35 17.58
CA ALA A 161 4.77 -5.76 17.27
C ALA A 161 3.68 -6.40 16.40
N PHE A 162 2.44 -5.88 16.47
CA PHE A 162 1.32 -6.32 15.65
C PHE A 162 1.29 -5.70 14.25
N ASP A 163 1.95 -4.54 14.08
CA ASP A 163 2.04 -3.79 12.82
C ASP A 163 3.51 -3.43 12.56
N PRO A 164 4.37 -4.43 12.28
CA PRO A 164 5.83 -4.25 12.20
C PRO A 164 6.27 -3.24 11.13
N TRP A 165 5.45 -3.02 10.10
CA TRP A 165 5.67 -2.01 9.06
C TRP A 165 5.44 -0.56 9.54
N CYS A 166 4.92 -0.34 10.75
CA CYS A 166 4.76 1.00 11.34
C CYS A 166 5.99 1.45 12.15
N GLY A 167 6.99 0.59 12.36
CA GLY A 167 8.21 0.92 13.11
C GLY A 167 9.39 1.32 12.24
N LEU A 168 9.15 1.79 11.02
CA LEU A 168 10.19 2.01 10.01
C LEU A 168 10.83 3.38 10.15
N ASP A 169 12.16 3.39 10.24
CA ASP A 169 12.95 4.61 10.15
C ASP A 169 13.16 4.94 8.66
N ILE A 170 12.72 6.13 8.25
CA ILE A 170 12.88 6.62 6.87
C ILE A 170 14.31 7.13 6.71
N LEU A 171 15.05 6.50 5.79
CA LEU A 171 16.42 6.91 5.45
C LEU A 171 16.43 8.10 4.49
N GLN A 172 15.55 8.05 3.49
CA GLN A 172 15.48 9.06 2.44
C GLN A 172 14.06 9.19 1.88
N TYR A 173 13.57 10.42 1.73
CA TYR A 173 12.35 10.69 0.97
C TYR A 173 12.67 10.78 -0.52
N GLU A 174 11.91 10.06 -1.34
CA GLU A 174 12.10 9.98 -2.80
C GLU A 174 11.05 10.80 -3.56
N GLY A 175 9.84 10.92 -3.00
CA GLY A 175 8.81 11.71 -3.64
C GLY A 175 7.43 11.58 -3.01
N SER A 176 6.55 12.47 -3.42
CA SER A 176 5.14 12.42 -3.08
C SER A 176 4.28 13.01 -4.19
N PHE A 177 3.04 12.57 -4.28
CA PHE A 177 2.08 13.11 -5.24
C PHE A 177 0.66 13.06 -4.71
N LEU A 178 -0.18 13.92 -5.28
CA LEU A 178 -1.63 13.92 -5.12
C LEU A 178 -2.28 13.71 -6.48
N ALA A 179 -3.15 12.71 -6.58
CA ALA A 179 -4.01 12.52 -7.74
C ALA A 179 -5.49 12.69 -7.39
N ARG A 180 -6.21 13.40 -8.26
CA ARG A 180 -7.66 13.64 -8.17
C ARG A 180 -8.34 13.08 -9.41
N SER A 181 -9.60 12.66 -9.24
CA SER A 181 -10.42 12.09 -10.32
C SER A 181 -9.70 10.97 -11.07
N LEU A 182 -9.49 9.85 -10.37
CA LEU A 182 -8.79 8.69 -10.90
C LEU A 182 -9.75 7.50 -11.08
N THR A 183 -9.44 6.63 -12.04
CA THR A 183 -10.08 5.33 -12.20
C THR A 183 -9.01 4.24 -12.25
N GLY A 184 -9.33 3.07 -11.72
CA GLY A 184 -8.42 1.92 -11.68
C GLY A 184 -9.07 0.68 -12.26
N GLU A 185 -8.36 -0.05 -13.09
CA GLU A 185 -8.76 -1.38 -13.57
C GLU A 185 -7.79 -2.44 -13.04
N LEU A 186 -8.31 -3.39 -12.25
CA LEU A 186 -7.53 -4.51 -11.75
C LEU A 186 -7.47 -5.61 -12.82
N ARG A 187 -6.26 -6.01 -13.19
CA ARG A 187 -6.01 -7.15 -14.08
C ARG A 187 -5.17 -8.20 -13.36
N CYS A 188 -5.47 -9.47 -13.63
CA CYS A 188 -4.76 -10.63 -13.10
C CYS A 188 -4.35 -11.53 -14.27
N ARG A 189 -3.17 -12.17 -14.23
CA ARG A 189 -2.89 -13.26 -15.18
C ARG A 189 -3.63 -14.52 -14.74
N GLY A 190 -4.03 -15.34 -15.70
CA GLY A 190 -4.66 -16.64 -15.42
C GLY A 190 -3.70 -17.70 -14.87
N GLU A 191 -2.40 -17.45 -14.87
CA GLU A 191 -1.36 -18.36 -14.38
C GLU A 191 -0.80 -17.87 -13.04
N SER A 192 -0.93 -18.68 -11.99
CA SER A 192 -0.27 -18.47 -10.70
C SER A 192 1.02 -19.28 -10.61
N SER A 193 1.96 -18.85 -9.75
CA SER A 193 3.20 -19.59 -9.49
C SER A 193 3.17 -20.17 -8.09
N LYS A 194 3.33 -21.49 -7.97
CA LYS A 194 3.43 -22.16 -6.65
C LYS A 194 4.70 -21.72 -5.93
N VAL A 195 4.57 -21.56 -4.62
CA VAL A 195 5.64 -21.19 -3.69
C VAL A 195 6.13 -22.43 -2.96
#